data_AF-A0A1H1RLF5-F1
#
_entry.id   AF-A0A1H1RLF5-F1
#
_cell.length_a   1.000
_cell.length_b   1.000
_cell.length_c   1.000
_cell.angle_alpha   90.00
_cell.angle_beta   90.00
_cell.angle_gamma   90.00
#
_symmetry.space_group_name_H-M   'P 1'
#
loop_
_entity.id
_entity.type
_entity.pdbx_description
1 polymer ?
#
loop_
_entity_poly.entity_id
_entity_poly.type
_entity_poly.pdbx_seq_one_letter_code
_entity_poly.pdbx_strand_id
1 'polypeptide(L)'
;MHRSIATVSLSGTLPEKLEAIAAAGFDGVEIFENDLLYYGGSPREVRKLAADLGLAITLFQPFRDFEGVRRDRLARNLDRAERKFDLMQELGTDLVLVCSNVAADSLGERQILVDDLRLLAERAGARGLRIGYEALAWGRHVNTWQQVWDIVRAADHPNLGVLLDSFHTLSLKGDPSAIAEIPGDKIFFVQMADAPILNMDVLEWSRHFRCFPGQGDFDLPGFLAPILRSGYRGPLSLEIFNDGFRAAPPRATAVDGLRSLLYLEEKTRLLLEEQHQPVEEGVLFAPPPASRYDGIEFLEFAVDGEHGAQLAQWLTRLGFVEAGTHRSKNVSLLRQGDINLVLNAEPYSFAHSFFEAHGPSLCATALRVRDSHQALERASQFGGQPYRSLIGPNEREIPAVRAPDGSLIYLADRDAEGHSIYDTDFALKDGSDAGVLKRIDHVAMALPAEGMDSWVLFYKSLFDFEADDEVVLPDPYGLVKSRAIRSRCGSVRLPLNISENRNTAISRSLSSYRGSGVHHIAFECDDIFVAVERAKEAGVPLLDIPMNYYDDLAARFDFDDDFLSKLAYFNILYDRDAQGGELFHVYTEPFAERFFFEILQRKDYAAYGAANVAVRLAALAQARSGRRSPKL
;
A
#
# COMPACT_ATOMS: atom_id res chain seq x y z
N MET A 1 -6.11 -7.39 21.20
CA MET A 1 -6.01 -6.14 22.00
C MET A 1 -7.15 -5.20 21.62
N HIS A 2 -7.37 -4.11 22.35
CA HIS A 2 -8.39 -3.11 22.01
C HIS A 2 -7.86 -2.18 20.90
N ARG A 3 -8.44 -2.22 19.71
CA ARG A 3 -7.93 -1.48 18.54
C ARG A 3 -8.53 -0.08 18.50
N SER A 4 -7.69 0.93 18.29
CA SER A 4 -8.13 2.32 18.22
C SER A 4 -7.49 3.09 17.07
N ILE A 5 -8.05 4.26 16.79
CA ILE A 5 -7.51 5.20 15.81
C ILE A 5 -7.82 6.62 16.28
N ALA A 6 -6.87 7.53 16.14
CA ALA A 6 -7.08 8.93 16.41
C ALA A 6 -7.92 9.59 15.31
N THR A 7 -8.85 10.48 15.69
CA THR A 7 -9.67 11.21 14.72
C THR A 7 -8.84 12.10 13.79
N VAL A 8 -7.61 12.46 14.18
CA VAL A 8 -6.68 13.21 13.35
C VAL A 8 -6.20 12.44 12.12
N SER A 9 -6.27 11.11 12.16
CA SER A 9 -5.91 10.20 11.06
C SER A 9 -6.92 10.20 9.90
N LEU A 10 -8.08 10.83 10.08
CA LEU A 10 -9.17 10.85 9.12
C LEU A 10 -9.59 12.28 8.75
N SER A 11 -10.13 12.43 7.54
CA SER A 11 -10.80 13.65 7.08
C SER A 11 -12.28 13.69 7.52
N GLY A 12 -13.00 14.77 7.17
CA GLY A 12 -14.43 14.90 7.43
C GLY A 12 -14.78 15.50 8.80
N THR A 13 -16.08 15.58 9.09
CA THR A 13 -16.61 16.05 10.37
C THR A 13 -16.48 14.98 11.46
N LEU A 14 -16.49 15.38 12.73
CA LEU A 14 -16.37 14.42 13.84
C LEU A 14 -17.40 13.26 13.78
N PRO A 15 -18.70 13.49 13.46
CA PRO A 15 -19.63 12.38 13.26
C PRO A 15 -19.27 11.44 12.12
N GLU A 16 -18.90 11.97 10.95
CA GLU A 16 -18.49 11.15 9.80
C GLU A 16 -17.26 10.30 10.12
N LYS A 17 -16.31 10.85 10.88
CA LYS A 17 -15.14 10.12 11.39
C LYS A 17 -15.56 8.98 12.31
N LEU A 18 -16.39 9.25 13.32
CA LEU A 18 -16.84 8.21 14.27
C LEU A 18 -17.62 7.10 13.57
N GLU A 19 -18.50 7.45 12.64
CA GLU A 19 -19.24 6.48 11.82
C GLU A 19 -18.31 5.63 10.96
N ALA A 20 -17.29 6.24 10.34
CA ALA A 20 -16.30 5.51 9.55
C ALA A 20 -15.45 4.55 10.40
N ILE A 21 -15.03 5.00 11.59
CA ILE A 21 -14.25 4.21 12.55
C ILE A 21 -15.06 2.99 13.02
N ALA A 22 -16.31 3.20 13.41
CA ALA A 22 -17.21 2.13 13.85
C ALA A 22 -17.51 1.14 12.71
N ALA A 23 -17.82 1.66 11.52
CA ALA A 23 -18.11 0.83 10.34
C ALA A 23 -16.90 0.01 9.87
N ALA A 24 -15.68 0.51 10.08
CA ALA A 24 -14.46 -0.23 9.80
C ALA A 24 -14.26 -1.40 10.78
N GLY A 25 -14.75 -1.28 12.03
CA GLY A 25 -14.67 -2.32 13.06
C GLY A 25 -13.62 -2.06 14.14
N PHE A 26 -13.24 -0.80 14.39
CA PHE A 26 -12.43 -0.45 15.56
C PHE A 26 -13.23 -0.58 16.85
N ASP A 27 -12.53 -0.86 17.95
CA ASP A 27 -13.12 -0.94 19.29
C ASP A 27 -13.20 0.45 19.96
N GLY A 28 -12.34 1.38 19.55
CA GLY A 28 -12.32 2.72 20.12
C GLY A 28 -11.65 3.80 19.29
N VAL A 29 -11.64 5.00 19.85
CA VAL A 29 -11.20 6.22 19.19
C VAL A 29 -10.44 7.12 20.15
N GLU A 30 -9.38 7.75 19.64
CA GLU A 30 -8.74 8.87 20.31
C GLU A 30 -9.35 10.17 19.80
N ILE A 31 -9.89 10.98 20.71
CA ILE A 31 -10.49 12.25 20.35
C ILE A 31 -9.39 13.31 20.30
N PHE A 32 -9.09 13.76 19.08
CA PHE A 32 -8.20 14.88 18.85
C PHE A 32 -8.93 16.20 19.15
N GLU A 33 -8.35 17.03 20.01
CA GLU A 33 -9.00 18.24 20.54
C GLU A 33 -9.53 19.18 19.45
N ASN A 34 -8.80 19.35 18.34
CA ASN A 34 -9.27 20.23 17.27
C ASN A 34 -10.58 19.77 16.63
N ASP A 35 -10.86 18.46 16.58
CA ASP A 35 -12.13 17.97 16.04
C ASP A 35 -13.31 18.35 16.96
N LEU A 36 -13.09 18.46 18.27
CA LEU A 36 -14.10 18.99 19.20
C LEU A 36 -14.32 20.49 19.00
N LEU A 37 -13.27 21.26 18.68
CA LEU A 37 -13.38 22.70 18.47
C LEU A 37 -14.23 23.05 17.24
N TYR A 38 -14.28 22.18 16.23
CA TYR A 38 -15.06 22.38 15.01
C TYR A 38 -16.44 21.71 15.05
N TYR A 39 -16.68 20.85 16.03
CA TYR A 39 -17.96 20.18 16.19
C TYR A 39 -19.01 21.12 16.77
N GLY A 40 -20.18 21.20 16.13
CA GLY A 40 -21.26 22.09 16.55
C GLY A 40 -22.00 21.66 17.83
N GLY A 41 -21.75 20.44 18.32
CA GLY A 41 -22.36 19.89 19.53
C GLY A 41 -21.42 19.89 20.74
N SER A 42 -21.90 19.30 21.83
CA SER A 42 -21.22 19.20 23.12
C SER A 42 -20.40 17.91 23.26
N PRO A 43 -19.41 17.88 24.18
CA PRO A 43 -18.64 16.67 24.49
C PRO A 43 -19.52 15.49 24.95
N ARG A 44 -20.64 15.75 25.63
CA ARG A 44 -21.62 14.72 26.03
C ARG A 44 -22.34 14.11 24.83
N GLU A 45 -22.60 14.89 23.79
CA GLU A 45 -23.18 14.38 22.54
C GLU A 45 -22.16 13.53 21.78
N VAL A 46 -20.87 13.89 21.80
CA VAL A 46 -19.79 13.05 21.26
C VAL A 46 -19.72 11.72 22.01
N ARG A 47 -19.75 11.73 23.36
CA ARG A 47 -19.83 10.52 24.18
C ARG A 47 -21.01 9.64 23.80
N LYS A 48 -22.19 10.25 23.66
CA LYS A 48 -23.41 9.54 23.28
C LYS A 48 -23.27 8.90 21.89
N LEU A 49 -22.77 9.67 20.92
CA LEU A 49 -22.55 9.17 19.56
C LEU A 49 -21.56 8.00 19.52
N ALA A 50 -20.43 8.12 20.23
CA ALA A 50 -19.47 7.02 20.33
C ALA A 50 -20.12 5.76 20.96
N ALA A 51 -20.89 5.92 22.04
CA ALA A 51 -21.60 4.82 22.68
C ALA A 51 -22.68 4.19 21.77
N ASP A 52 -23.45 5.01 21.04
CA ASP A 52 -24.47 4.55 20.09
C ASP A 52 -23.84 3.75 18.93
N LEU A 53 -22.59 4.07 18.58
CA LEU A 53 -21.79 3.37 17.58
C LEU A 53 -20.97 2.19 18.14
N GLY A 54 -21.00 1.94 19.45
CA GLY A 54 -20.24 0.87 20.10
C GLY A 54 -18.74 1.15 20.27
N LEU A 55 -18.31 2.42 20.19
CA LEU A 55 -16.92 2.83 20.33
C LEU A 55 -16.61 3.32 21.75
N ALA A 56 -15.50 2.86 22.32
CA ALA A 56 -14.91 3.48 23.50
C ALA A 56 -14.08 4.72 23.12
N ILE A 57 -14.18 5.81 23.89
CA ILE A 57 -13.24 6.93 23.77
C ILE A 57 -12.02 6.59 24.62
N THR A 58 -10.98 6.06 23.99
CA THR A 58 -9.83 5.44 24.67
C THR A 58 -8.77 6.44 25.09
N LEU A 59 -8.75 7.63 24.46
CA LEU A 59 -7.79 8.70 24.76
C LEU A 59 -8.36 10.07 24.39
N PHE A 60 -8.06 11.09 25.19
CA PHE A 60 -8.17 12.49 24.80
C PHE A 60 -6.78 13.06 24.54
N GLN A 61 -6.59 13.77 23.42
CA GLN A 61 -5.28 14.29 23.06
C GLN A 61 -5.33 15.53 22.15
N PRO A 62 -4.26 16.33 22.09
CA PRO A 62 -3.07 16.31 22.94
C PRO A 62 -3.12 17.39 24.03
N PHE A 63 -2.40 17.18 25.14
CA PHE A 63 -2.11 18.23 26.13
C PHE A 63 -0.64 18.65 26.05
N ARG A 64 -0.38 19.86 25.55
CA ARG A 64 0.98 20.33 25.21
C ARG A 64 1.60 21.21 26.29
N ASP A 65 2.93 21.15 26.39
CA ASP A 65 3.79 22.10 27.12
C ASP A 65 3.42 22.27 28.60
N PHE A 66 3.56 21.20 29.38
CA PHE A 66 3.22 21.20 30.81
C PHE A 66 4.44 21.15 31.73
N GLU A 67 5.28 20.13 31.61
CA GLU A 67 6.44 19.92 32.45
C GLU A 67 7.53 20.95 32.13
N GLY A 68 8.29 21.37 33.14
CA GLY A 68 9.40 22.28 32.94
C GLY A 68 8.97 23.70 32.55
N VAL A 69 7.68 24.06 32.65
CA VAL A 69 7.29 25.46 32.43
C VAL A 69 7.91 26.37 33.49
N ARG A 70 8.04 27.65 33.15
CA ARG A 70 8.41 28.67 34.14
C ARG A 70 7.45 28.61 35.33
N ARG A 71 8.00 28.75 36.54
CA ARG A 71 7.24 28.58 37.80
C ARG A 71 6.06 29.54 37.95
N ASP A 72 6.16 30.74 37.36
CA ASP A 72 5.10 31.74 37.30
C ASP A 72 3.90 31.32 36.43
N ARG A 73 4.08 30.34 35.54
CA ARG A 73 3.02 29.79 34.66
C ARG A 73 2.42 28.47 35.16
N LEU A 74 3.06 27.80 36.12
CA LEU A 74 2.65 26.46 36.57
C LEU A 74 1.20 26.43 37.05
N ALA A 75 0.78 27.39 37.89
CA ALA A 75 -0.60 27.49 38.38
C ALA A 75 -1.62 27.58 37.23
N ARG A 76 -1.36 28.43 36.23
CA ARG A 76 -2.22 28.57 35.05
C ARG A 76 -2.25 27.29 34.20
N ASN A 77 -1.15 26.56 34.12
CA ASN A 77 -1.08 25.29 33.41
C ASN A 77 -1.86 24.18 34.13
N LEU A 78 -1.86 24.18 35.47
CA LEU A 78 -2.74 23.31 36.26
C LEU A 78 -4.21 23.66 36.03
N ASP A 79 -4.58 24.95 36.02
CA ASP A 79 -5.96 25.36 35.69
C ASP A 79 -6.36 24.93 34.27
N ARG A 80 -5.40 24.92 33.33
CA ARG A 80 -5.62 24.41 31.97
C ARG A 80 -5.88 22.91 31.98
N ALA A 81 -5.12 22.15 32.77
CA ALA A 81 -5.31 20.71 32.94
C ALA A 81 -6.68 20.40 33.56
N GLU A 82 -7.08 21.10 34.63
CA GLU A 82 -8.39 20.93 35.28
C GLU A 82 -9.55 21.13 34.32
N ARG A 83 -9.47 22.14 33.43
CA ARG A 83 -10.48 22.33 32.37
C ARG A 83 -10.50 21.19 31.35
N LYS A 84 -9.37 20.54 31.08
CA LYS A 84 -9.34 19.33 30.24
C LYS A 84 -9.90 18.14 30.99
N PHE A 85 -9.70 18.04 32.29
CA PHE A 85 -10.31 17.00 33.12
C PHE A 85 -11.85 17.13 33.13
N ASP A 86 -12.38 18.35 33.23
CA ASP A 86 -13.82 18.60 33.07
C ASP A 86 -14.33 18.08 31.72
N LEU A 87 -13.62 18.46 30.63
CA LEU A 87 -13.95 18.03 29.26
C LEU A 87 -13.91 16.50 29.10
N MET A 88 -12.86 15.84 29.60
CA MET A 88 -12.70 14.38 29.53
C MET A 88 -13.80 13.64 30.28
N GLN A 89 -14.23 14.15 31.44
CA GLN A 89 -15.33 13.56 32.20
C GLN A 89 -16.67 13.64 31.44
N GLU A 90 -16.88 14.71 30.67
CA GLU A 90 -18.04 14.82 29.78
C GLU A 90 -17.96 13.88 28.58
N LEU A 91 -16.77 13.75 27.96
CA LEU A 91 -16.49 12.75 26.93
C LEU A 91 -16.61 11.32 27.47
N GLY A 92 -16.43 11.11 28.78
CA GLY A 92 -16.43 9.79 29.39
C GLY A 92 -15.15 8.99 29.14
N THR A 93 -14.01 9.68 28.98
CA THR A 93 -12.68 9.06 28.87
C THR A 93 -11.85 9.34 30.12
N ASP A 94 -10.89 8.46 30.42
CA ASP A 94 -10.10 8.51 31.64
C ASP A 94 -8.61 8.78 31.41
N LEU A 95 -8.13 8.83 30.16
CA LEU A 95 -6.72 8.97 29.82
C LEU A 95 -6.49 10.20 28.93
N VAL A 96 -5.48 11.00 29.26
CA VAL A 96 -4.99 12.09 28.41
C VAL A 96 -3.52 11.92 28.04
N LEU A 97 -3.21 12.18 26.78
CA LEU A 97 -1.84 12.25 26.27
C LEU A 97 -1.26 13.62 26.62
N VAL A 98 -0.17 13.63 27.37
CA VAL A 98 0.68 14.80 27.61
C VAL A 98 1.95 14.63 26.81
N CYS A 99 2.12 15.43 25.77
CA CYS A 99 3.31 15.36 24.93
C CYS A 99 4.42 16.26 25.51
N SER A 100 5.66 15.80 25.42
CA SER A 100 6.83 16.50 25.94
C SER A 100 6.93 17.95 25.44
N ASN A 101 7.35 18.85 26.33
CA ASN A 101 7.40 20.28 26.10
C ASN A 101 8.36 20.66 24.96
N VAL A 102 7.91 21.53 24.05
CA VAL A 102 8.70 22.02 22.90
C VAL A 102 9.08 23.49 23.03
N ALA A 103 8.58 24.18 24.08
CA ALA A 103 8.83 25.59 24.28
C ALA A 103 10.32 25.88 24.54
N ALA A 104 10.85 26.91 23.87
CA ALA A 104 12.26 27.28 23.97
C ALA A 104 12.66 27.76 25.38
N ASP A 105 11.72 28.30 26.15
CA ASP A 105 11.91 28.79 27.53
C ASP A 105 11.61 27.74 28.62
N SER A 106 11.45 26.47 28.24
CA SER A 106 11.24 25.37 29.20
C SER A 106 12.52 25.03 29.97
N LEU A 107 12.34 24.62 31.23
CA LEU A 107 13.35 24.12 32.15
C LEU A 107 13.53 22.61 31.94
N GLY A 108 14.78 22.14 31.86
CA GLY A 108 15.11 20.73 31.62
C GLY A 108 15.64 19.97 32.84
N GLU A 109 15.64 20.60 34.03
CA GLU A 109 16.15 19.97 35.24
C GLU A 109 15.28 18.77 35.63
N ARG A 110 15.86 17.57 35.65
CA ARG A 110 15.14 16.30 35.88
C ARG A 110 14.20 16.34 37.08
N GLN A 111 14.64 16.87 38.22
CA GLN A 111 13.82 16.92 39.42
C GLN A 111 12.58 17.79 39.23
N ILE A 112 12.71 18.91 38.52
CA ILE A 112 11.58 19.78 38.18
C ILE A 112 10.56 19.03 37.31
N LEU A 113 11.02 18.28 36.31
CA LEU A 113 10.14 17.50 35.43
C LEU A 113 9.39 16.40 36.21
N VAL A 114 10.10 15.70 37.09
CA VAL A 114 9.53 14.66 37.98
C VAL A 114 8.47 15.26 38.89
N ASP A 115 8.77 16.39 39.55
CA ASP A 115 7.86 17.02 40.49
C ASP A 115 6.61 17.58 39.78
N ASP A 116 6.78 18.18 38.60
CA ASP A 116 5.67 18.70 37.79
C ASP A 116 4.73 17.56 37.35
N LEU A 117 5.28 16.48 36.77
CA LEU A 117 4.46 15.37 36.29
C LEU A 117 3.81 14.58 37.43
N ARG A 118 4.49 14.43 38.58
CA ARG A 118 3.87 13.88 39.79
C ARG A 118 2.69 14.74 40.23
N LEU A 119 2.86 16.06 40.30
CA LEU A 119 1.78 16.98 40.67
C LEU A 119 0.59 16.90 39.70
N LEU A 120 0.84 16.81 38.40
CA LEU A 120 -0.23 16.62 37.41
C LEU A 120 -0.97 15.30 37.62
N ALA A 121 -0.23 14.23 37.92
CA ALA A 121 -0.81 12.91 38.15
C ALA A 121 -1.62 12.84 39.46
N GLU A 122 -1.21 13.55 40.50
CA GLU A 122 -2.00 13.70 41.74
C GLU A 122 -3.34 14.38 41.46
N ARG A 123 -3.33 15.46 40.64
CA ARG A 123 -4.56 16.16 40.23
C ARG A 123 -5.47 15.27 39.39
N ALA A 124 -4.90 14.55 38.41
CA ALA A 124 -5.65 13.60 37.60
C ALA A 124 -6.23 12.45 38.46
N GLY A 125 -5.43 11.88 39.34
CA GLY A 125 -5.83 10.78 40.23
C GLY A 125 -6.96 11.17 41.18
N ALA A 126 -6.95 12.38 41.73
CA ALA A 126 -8.04 12.91 42.55
C ALA A 126 -9.39 12.99 41.80
N ARG A 127 -9.35 12.97 40.46
CA ARG A 127 -10.53 13.00 39.58
C ARG A 127 -10.81 11.66 38.89
N GLY A 128 -10.07 10.61 39.24
CA GLY A 128 -10.18 9.28 38.61
C GLY A 128 -9.67 9.24 37.18
N LEU A 129 -8.73 10.13 36.82
CA LEU A 129 -8.12 10.24 35.49
C LEU A 129 -6.66 9.78 35.52
N ARG A 130 -6.09 9.56 34.35
CA ARG A 130 -4.74 9.07 34.12
C ARG A 130 -4.00 9.96 33.12
N ILE A 131 -2.69 10.07 33.30
CA ILE A 131 -1.78 10.82 32.45
C ILE A 131 -0.87 9.82 31.71
N GLY A 132 -0.93 9.82 30.39
CA GLY A 132 0.05 9.17 29.53
C GLY A 132 1.08 10.20 29.07
N TYR A 133 2.34 10.05 29.46
CA TYR A 133 3.41 10.96 29.04
C TYR A 133 4.11 10.41 27.80
N GLU A 134 4.19 11.23 26.75
CA GLU A 134 4.76 10.89 25.46
C GLU A 134 5.96 11.78 25.14
N ALA A 135 7.03 11.20 24.60
CA ALA A 135 8.14 11.94 24.03
C ALA A 135 7.88 12.28 22.56
N LEU A 136 7.79 13.57 22.25
CA LEU A 136 7.90 14.04 20.87
C LEU A 136 9.36 13.94 20.43
N ALA A 137 9.63 13.46 19.22
CA ALA A 137 10.99 13.37 18.69
C ALA A 137 11.74 14.73 18.63
N TRP A 138 11.00 15.83 18.62
CA TRP A 138 11.50 17.22 18.67
C TRP A 138 11.25 17.90 20.04
N GLY A 139 10.97 17.14 21.09
CA GLY A 139 10.84 17.65 22.46
C GLY A 139 12.11 18.36 22.92
N ARG A 140 11.97 19.45 23.68
CA ARG A 140 13.08 20.35 24.00
C ARG A 140 14.15 19.70 24.89
N HIS A 141 13.69 18.90 25.86
CA HIS A 141 14.52 18.24 26.87
C HIS A 141 14.25 16.73 26.96
N VAL A 142 13.03 16.30 26.66
CA VAL A 142 12.59 14.91 26.64
C VAL A 142 12.13 14.60 25.22
N ASN A 143 12.84 13.72 24.52
CA ASN A 143 12.52 13.34 23.14
C ASN A 143 12.70 11.85 22.86
N THR A 144 12.86 11.04 23.91
CA THR A 144 12.98 9.58 23.83
C THR A 144 12.09 8.90 24.87
N TRP A 145 11.62 7.69 24.56
CA TRP A 145 10.82 6.90 25.50
C TRP A 145 11.60 6.53 26.77
N GLN A 146 12.94 6.40 26.69
CA GLN A 146 13.79 6.12 27.84
C GLN A 146 13.75 7.25 28.87
N GLN A 147 13.78 8.51 28.42
CA GLN A 147 13.68 9.67 29.29
C GLN A 147 12.28 9.77 29.92
N VAL A 148 11.23 9.49 29.14
CA VAL A 148 9.85 9.40 29.64
C VAL A 148 9.77 8.36 30.75
N TRP A 149 10.26 7.14 30.53
CA TRP A 149 10.24 6.09 31.53
C TRP A 149 11.03 6.45 32.78
N ASP A 150 12.22 7.04 32.64
CA ASP A 150 13.02 7.45 33.80
C ASP A 150 12.29 8.47 34.68
N ILE A 151 11.60 9.44 34.07
CA ILE A 151 10.82 10.46 34.78
C ILE A 151 9.56 9.83 35.40
N VAL A 152 8.80 9.04 34.66
CA VAL A 152 7.57 8.37 35.13
C VAL A 152 7.88 7.43 36.30
N ARG A 153 8.97 6.66 36.20
CA ARG A 153 9.47 5.77 37.27
C ARG A 153 9.86 6.57 38.51
N ALA A 154 10.56 7.69 38.35
CA ALA A 154 10.98 8.51 39.48
C ALA A 154 9.82 9.28 40.13
N ALA A 155 8.79 9.64 39.36
CA ALA A 155 7.56 10.24 39.86
C ALA A 155 6.73 9.25 40.69
N ASP A 156 6.76 7.97 40.35
CA ASP A 156 6.16 6.86 41.12
C ASP A 156 4.69 7.11 41.53
N HIS A 157 3.87 7.53 40.57
CA HIS A 157 2.44 7.74 40.77
C HIS A 157 1.62 6.74 39.95
N PRO A 158 0.58 6.10 40.52
CA PRO A 158 -0.22 5.08 39.81
C PRO A 158 -1.03 5.64 38.64
N ASN A 159 -1.39 6.93 38.67
CA ASN A 159 -2.09 7.62 37.57
C ASN A 159 -1.15 8.25 36.52
N LEU A 160 0.16 7.98 36.57
CA LEU A 160 1.13 8.42 35.58
C LEU A 160 1.78 7.21 34.91
N GLY A 161 1.70 7.16 33.59
CA GLY A 161 2.24 6.09 32.76
C GLY A 161 2.94 6.59 31.52
N VAL A 162 3.58 5.67 30.82
CA VAL A 162 4.29 5.87 29.55
C VAL A 162 3.30 5.71 28.40
N LEU A 163 3.36 6.63 27.44
CA LEU A 163 2.75 6.48 26.13
C LEU A 163 3.85 6.30 25.09
N LEU A 164 3.71 5.27 24.26
CA LEU A 164 4.71 4.91 23.27
C LEU A 164 4.18 5.21 21.86
N ASP A 165 4.92 5.98 21.09
CA ASP A 165 4.68 6.24 19.67
C ASP A 165 5.85 5.65 18.85
N SER A 166 5.50 4.83 17.86
CA SER A 166 6.50 4.16 17.01
C SER A 166 7.25 5.14 16.11
N PHE A 167 6.58 6.15 15.55
CA PHE A 167 7.23 7.14 14.71
C PHE A 167 8.26 7.95 15.51
N HIS A 168 7.91 8.43 16.70
CA HIS A 168 8.82 9.23 17.52
C HIS A 168 10.09 8.46 17.91
N THR A 169 9.97 7.15 18.12
CA THR A 169 11.13 6.30 18.43
C THR A 169 11.94 5.98 17.17
N LEU A 170 11.29 5.52 16.11
CA LEU A 170 11.97 4.96 14.92
C LEU A 170 12.50 6.04 13.98
N SER A 171 11.89 7.23 13.91
CA SER A 171 12.43 8.38 13.17
C SER A 171 13.79 8.85 13.69
N LEU A 172 14.04 8.66 15.00
CA LEU A 172 15.33 8.92 15.65
C LEU A 172 16.28 7.72 15.61
N LYS A 173 15.89 6.62 14.94
CA LYS A 173 16.59 5.33 14.97
C LYS A 173 16.79 4.79 16.39
N GLY A 174 15.85 5.09 17.29
CA GLY A 174 15.87 4.61 18.67
C GLY A 174 15.62 3.10 18.73
N ASP A 175 16.35 2.41 19.62
CA ASP A 175 16.19 0.97 19.85
C ASP A 175 14.99 0.70 20.79
N PRO A 176 13.96 -0.04 20.33
CA PRO A 176 12.80 -0.38 21.16
C PRO A 176 13.04 -1.58 22.10
N SER A 177 14.17 -2.29 22.00
CA SER A 177 14.38 -3.57 22.70
C SER A 177 14.20 -3.47 24.21
N ALA A 178 14.69 -2.40 24.82
CA ALA A 178 14.63 -2.17 26.27
C ALA A 178 13.22 -1.74 26.77
N ILE A 179 12.24 -1.55 25.89
CA ILE A 179 10.84 -1.34 26.30
C ILE A 179 10.31 -2.55 27.06
N ALA A 180 10.82 -3.76 26.77
CA ALA A 180 10.45 -4.99 27.47
C ALA A 180 10.78 -4.96 28.98
N GLU A 181 11.62 -4.03 29.44
CA GLU A 181 11.97 -3.84 30.86
C GLU A 181 11.00 -2.91 31.61
N ILE A 182 10.15 -2.17 30.89
CA ILE A 182 9.09 -1.36 31.51
C ILE A 182 8.01 -2.31 32.03
N PRO A 183 7.51 -2.18 33.26
CA PRO A 183 6.34 -2.94 33.71
C PRO A 183 5.15 -2.67 32.79
N GLY A 184 4.50 -3.72 32.27
CA GLY A 184 3.42 -3.58 31.29
C GLY A 184 2.22 -2.75 31.77
N ASP A 185 1.97 -2.68 33.08
CA ASP A 185 0.95 -1.84 33.70
C ASP A 185 1.31 -0.35 33.73
N LYS A 186 2.59 0.00 33.56
CA LYS A 186 3.08 1.38 33.43
C LYS A 186 3.04 1.90 32.00
N ILE A 187 2.80 1.04 31.00
CA ILE A 187 2.50 1.46 29.63
C ILE A 187 1.00 1.67 29.56
N PHE A 188 0.54 2.90 29.33
CA PHE A 188 -0.89 3.22 29.31
C PHE A 188 -1.49 3.15 27.92
N PHE A 189 -0.70 3.42 26.88
CA PHE A 189 -1.20 3.53 25.52
C PHE A 189 -0.07 3.38 24.50
N VAL A 190 -0.40 2.85 23.32
CA VAL A 190 0.55 2.63 22.22
C VAL A 190 -0.04 3.16 20.93
N GLN A 191 0.66 4.09 20.29
CA GLN A 191 0.34 4.62 18.98
C GLN A 191 1.32 4.07 17.94
N MET A 192 0.77 3.46 16.91
CA MET A 192 1.50 2.93 15.77
C MET A 192 1.35 3.88 14.59
N ALA A 193 2.48 4.34 14.09
CA ALA A 193 2.63 5.15 12.91
C ALA A 193 3.86 4.67 12.13
N ASP A 194 3.64 4.31 10.88
CA ASP A 194 4.68 4.00 9.91
C ASP A 194 5.09 5.28 9.18
N ALA A 195 6.22 5.24 8.46
CA ALA A 195 6.63 6.31 7.55
C ALA A 195 7.70 5.80 6.58
N PRO A 196 7.80 6.39 5.37
CA PRO A 196 8.98 6.20 4.53
C PRO A 196 10.21 6.83 5.18
N ILE A 197 11.39 6.21 5.06
CA ILE A 197 12.63 6.76 5.67
C ILE A 197 13.11 7.96 4.85
N LEU A 198 12.93 9.17 5.40
CA LEU A 198 13.29 10.42 4.73
C LEU A 198 14.39 11.17 5.49
N ASN A 199 15.32 11.77 4.74
CA ASN A 199 16.32 12.67 5.32
C ASN A 199 15.77 14.10 5.35
N MET A 200 14.98 14.43 6.36
CA MET A 200 14.33 15.74 6.53
C MET A 200 14.14 16.09 8.02
N ASP A 201 13.67 17.30 8.30
CA ASP A 201 13.30 17.70 9.66
C ASP A 201 12.17 16.79 10.21
N VAL A 202 12.34 16.29 11.43
CA VAL A 202 11.45 15.26 12.00
C VAL A 202 10.04 15.78 12.30
N LEU A 203 9.88 17.07 12.58
CA LEU A 203 8.55 17.67 12.80
C LEU A 203 7.79 17.73 11.48
N GLU A 204 8.43 18.21 10.42
CA GLU A 204 7.83 18.24 9.09
C GLU A 204 7.60 16.82 8.55
N TRP A 205 8.52 15.89 8.82
CA TRP A 205 8.36 14.47 8.49
C TRP A 205 7.09 13.88 9.13
N SER A 206 6.96 14.09 10.45
CA SER A 206 5.83 13.59 11.24
C SER A 206 4.50 14.20 10.83
N ARG A 207 4.47 15.43 10.32
CA ARG A 207 3.23 16.14 9.97
C ARG A 207 2.63 15.73 8.64
N HIS A 208 3.47 15.26 7.73
CA HIS A 208 3.10 15.12 6.32
C HIS A 208 3.19 13.67 5.81
N PHE A 209 4.07 12.85 6.37
CA PHE A 209 4.41 11.53 5.79
C PHE A 209 4.22 10.35 6.74
N ARG A 210 3.53 10.51 7.88
CA ARG A 210 3.08 9.32 8.62
C ARG A 210 2.13 8.52 7.72
N CYS A 211 2.13 7.20 7.82
CA CYS A 211 1.22 6.31 7.14
C CYS A 211 0.89 5.09 8.03
N PHE A 212 -0.06 4.26 7.61
CA PHE A 212 -0.44 3.10 8.40
C PHE A 212 0.62 1.99 8.36
N PRO A 213 0.69 1.14 9.40
CA PRO A 213 1.57 -0.03 9.43
C PRO A 213 1.60 -0.83 8.13
N GLY A 214 2.80 -0.97 7.55
CA GLY A 214 3.03 -1.71 6.33
C GLY A 214 3.01 -0.86 5.06
N GLN A 215 2.64 0.41 5.13
CA GLN A 215 2.71 1.35 4.01
C GLN A 215 4.07 2.05 3.93
N GLY A 216 4.74 2.23 5.07
CA GLY A 216 6.07 2.82 5.15
C GLY A 216 7.18 1.77 5.22
N ASP A 217 8.31 2.18 5.78
CA ASP A 217 9.56 1.41 5.81
C ASP A 217 10.08 1.18 7.26
N PHE A 218 9.31 1.54 8.28
CA PHE A 218 9.69 1.31 9.67
C PHE A 218 9.48 -0.15 10.11
N ASP A 219 10.38 -0.64 10.98
CA ASP A 219 10.23 -1.95 11.63
C ASP A 219 9.22 -1.88 12.79
N LEU A 220 7.94 -1.85 12.42
CA LEU A 220 6.85 -1.82 13.40
C LEU A 220 6.66 -3.13 14.17
N PRO A 221 6.83 -4.33 13.57
CA PRO A 221 6.85 -5.58 14.33
C PRO A 221 7.94 -5.59 15.41
N GLY A 222 9.15 -5.11 15.08
CA GLY A 222 10.25 -4.96 16.03
C GLY A 222 10.00 -3.93 17.13
N PHE A 223 9.12 -2.96 16.90
CA PHE A 223 8.66 -2.02 17.92
C PHE A 223 7.57 -2.62 18.84
N LEU A 224 6.59 -3.32 18.28
CA LEU A 224 5.46 -3.87 19.05
C LEU A 224 5.87 -5.12 19.86
N ALA A 225 6.80 -5.94 19.38
CA ALA A 225 7.24 -7.15 20.07
C ALA A 225 7.78 -6.88 21.50
N PRO A 226 8.73 -5.95 21.73
CA PRO A 226 9.17 -5.57 23.07
C PRO A 226 8.04 -5.09 23.99
N ILE A 227 7.06 -4.35 23.45
CA ILE A 227 5.89 -3.88 24.19
C ILE A 227 5.07 -5.06 24.69
N LEU A 228 4.78 -6.05 23.84
CA LEU A 228 3.99 -7.21 24.26
C LEU A 228 4.71 -8.08 25.31
N ARG A 229 6.05 -8.13 25.25
CA ARG A 229 6.90 -8.84 26.23
C ARG A 229 6.89 -8.19 27.62
N SER A 230 6.62 -6.88 27.71
CA SER A 230 6.42 -6.21 29.01
C SER A 230 5.21 -6.73 29.78
N GLY A 231 4.31 -7.46 29.13
CA GLY A 231 3.00 -7.86 29.65
C GLY A 231 1.88 -6.89 29.28
N TYR A 232 2.17 -5.81 28.53
CA TYR A 232 1.15 -4.87 28.06
C TYR A 232 0.08 -5.55 27.19
N ARG A 233 -1.20 -5.27 27.48
CA ARG A 233 -2.37 -5.74 26.72
C ARG A 233 -3.41 -4.63 26.50
N GLY A 234 -3.02 -3.37 26.69
CA GLY A 234 -3.90 -2.21 26.55
C GLY A 234 -4.25 -1.85 25.10
N PRO A 235 -4.73 -0.62 24.86
CA PRO A 235 -5.09 -0.16 23.52
C PRO A 235 -3.91 -0.12 22.53
N LEU A 236 -4.11 -0.71 21.36
CA LEU A 236 -3.21 -0.58 20.20
C LEU A 236 -3.86 0.38 19.21
N SER A 237 -3.26 1.54 19.01
CA SER A 237 -3.90 2.63 18.28
C SER A 237 -3.09 3.13 17.09
N LEU A 238 -3.73 3.93 16.23
CA LEU A 238 -3.12 4.57 15.05
C LEU A 238 -3.22 6.09 15.17
N GLU A 239 -2.09 6.78 15.07
CA GLU A 239 -2.04 8.25 15.03
C GLU A 239 -1.28 8.73 13.79
N ILE A 240 -2.02 9.13 12.75
CA ILE A 240 -1.45 9.46 11.45
C ILE A 240 -1.70 10.92 11.11
N PHE A 241 -0.63 11.67 10.84
CA PHE A 241 -0.69 12.98 10.22
C PHE A 241 -0.21 12.86 8.78
N ASN A 242 -1.16 12.88 7.84
CA ASN A 242 -0.90 12.70 6.42
C ASN A 242 -1.84 13.58 5.60
N ASP A 243 -1.28 14.35 4.67
CA ASP A 243 -2.06 15.28 3.85
C ASP A 243 -2.99 14.56 2.87
N GLY A 244 -2.55 13.42 2.32
CA GLY A 244 -3.37 12.57 1.47
C GLY A 244 -4.58 12.01 2.24
N PHE A 245 -4.39 11.56 3.47
CA PHE A 245 -5.49 11.01 4.28
C PHE A 245 -6.52 12.09 4.67
N ARG A 246 -6.05 13.33 4.86
CA ARG A 246 -6.90 14.50 5.10
C ARG A 246 -7.71 14.91 3.87
N ALA A 247 -7.28 14.51 2.67
CA ALA A 247 -8.01 14.73 1.43
C ALA A 247 -8.84 13.51 0.98
N ALA A 248 -8.63 12.33 1.58
CA ALA A 248 -9.27 11.07 1.21
C ALA A 248 -10.61 10.85 1.94
N PRO A 249 -11.55 10.06 1.38
CA PRO A 249 -12.79 9.71 2.06
C PRO A 249 -12.55 8.92 3.37
N PRO A 250 -13.20 9.29 4.50
CA PRO A 250 -12.87 8.75 5.82
C PRO A 250 -13.14 7.24 5.94
N ARG A 251 -14.16 6.70 5.24
CA ARG A 251 -14.49 5.27 5.29
C ARG A 251 -13.39 4.38 4.72
N ALA A 252 -12.82 4.75 3.57
CA ALA A 252 -11.75 3.96 2.95
C ALA A 252 -10.50 3.98 3.82
N THR A 253 -10.12 5.17 4.30
CA THR A 253 -8.97 5.34 5.19
C THR A 253 -9.14 4.59 6.52
N ALA A 254 -10.34 4.56 7.10
CA ALA A 254 -10.60 3.78 8.32
C ALA A 254 -10.48 2.25 8.08
N VAL A 255 -10.97 1.74 6.95
CA VAL A 255 -10.81 0.32 6.58
C VAL A 255 -9.33 -0.05 6.43
N ASP A 256 -8.55 0.80 5.77
CA ASP A 256 -7.10 0.59 5.64
C ASP A 256 -6.39 0.69 7.00
N GLY A 257 -6.82 1.61 7.86
CA GLY A 257 -6.34 1.70 9.24
C GLY A 257 -6.53 0.39 10.00
N LEU A 258 -7.74 -0.16 10.04
CA LEU A 258 -7.96 -1.43 10.75
C LEU A 258 -7.18 -2.59 10.12
N ARG A 259 -7.18 -2.68 8.78
CA ARG A 259 -6.42 -3.69 8.04
C ARG A 259 -4.93 -3.65 8.40
N SER A 260 -4.36 -2.46 8.56
CA SER A 260 -2.96 -2.27 8.93
C SER A 260 -2.64 -2.79 10.35
N LEU A 261 -3.54 -2.62 11.32
CA LEU A 261 -3.37 -3.18 12.65
C LEU A 261 -3.44 -4.70 12.63
N LEU A 262 -4.37 -5.28 11.88
CA LEU A 262 -4.45 -6.73 11.69
C LEU A 262 -3.17 -7.28 11.06
N TYR A 263 -2.64 -6.58 10.05
CA TYR A 263 -1.36 -6.93 9.42
C TYR A 263 -0.18 -6.84 10.38
N LEU A 264 -0.09 -5.76 11.15
CA LEU A 264 0.92 -5.57 12.18
C LEU A 264 0.86 -6.65 13.25
N GLU A 265 -0.34 -7.00 13.73
CA GLU A 265 -0.54 -8.07 14.71
C GLU A 265 -0.04 -9.42 14.17
N GLU A 266 -0.37 -9.78 12.92
CA GLU A 266 0.14 -11.00 12.28
C GLU A 266 1.67 -10.99 12.20
N LYS A 267 2.28 -9.92 11.68
CA LYS A 267 3.73 -9.84 11.50
C LYS A 267 4.48 -9.85 12.83
N THR A 268 3.93 -9.21 13.86
CA THR A 268 4.48 -9.23 15.21
C THR A 268 4.39 -10.64 15.81
N ARG A 269 3.28 -11.35 15.60
CA ARG A 269 3.14 -12.75 16.04
C ARG A 269 4.19 -13.65 15.41
N LEU A 270 4.38 -13.56 14.09
CA LEU A 270 5.38 -14.34 13.36
C LEU A 270 6.80 -14.04 13.84
N LEU A 271 7.15 -12.76 14.04
CA LEU A 271 8.45 -12.36 14.59
C LEU A 271 8.69 -12.96 15.98
N LEU A 272 7.69 -12.93 16.86
CA LEU A 272 7.77 -13.50 18.20
C LEU A 272 7.92 -15.03 18.16
N GLU A 273 7.25 -15.72 17.23
CA GLU A 273 7.41 -17.15 16.99
C GLU A 273 8.83 -17.50 16.52
N GLU A 274 9.38 -16.74 15.57
CA GLU A 274 10.77 -16.90 15.10
C GLU A 274 11.78 -16.68 16.24
N GLN A 275 11.50 -15.73 17.13
CA GLN A 275 12.29 -15.46 18.33
C GLN A 275 12.05 -16.45 19.48
N HIS A 276 11.22 -17.47 19.30
CA HIS A 276 10.85 -18.47 20.31
C HIS A 276 10.23 -17.85 21.58
N GLN A 277 9.47 -16.76 21.41
CA GLN A 277 8.81 -15.99 22.45
C GLN A 277 7.32 -15.75 22.12
N PRO A 278 6.52 -16.81 21.88
CA PRO A 278 5.13 -16.64 21.47
C PRO A 278 4.30 -15.96 22.57
N VAL A 279 3.33 -15.16 22.15
CA VAL A 279 2.28 -14.64 23.04
C VAL A 279 1.12 -15.62 23.13
N GLU A 280 0.27 -15.45 24.14
CA GLU A 280 -0.94 -16.25 24.33
C GLU A 280 -1.86 -16.19 23.10
N GLU A 281 -2.49 -17.33 22.79
CA GLU A 281 -3.41 -17.46 21.67
C GLU A 281 -4.60 -16.49 21.81
N GLY A 282 -5.00 -15.86 20.71
CA GLY A 282 -6.10 -14.89 20.69
C GLY A 282 -5.71 -13.45 21.05
N VAL A 283 -4.47 -13.17 21.47
CA VAL A 283 -4.01 -11.79 21.72
C VAL A 283 -3.77 -11.01 20.42
N LEU A 284 -3.10 -11.65 19.47
CA LEU A 284 -2.76 -11.12 18.15
C LEU A 284 -3.56 -11.84 17.06
N PHE A 285 -3.91 -11.09 16.02
CA PHE A 285 -4.54 -11.64 14.82
C PHE A 285 -3.72 -12.78 14.20
N ALA A 286 -4.40 -13.91 13.96
CA ALA A 286 -3.83 -15.13 13.41
C ALA A 286 -4.68 -15.60 12.22
N PRO A 287 -4.58 -14.93 11.06
CA PRO A 287 -5.30 -15.33 9.86
C PRO A 287 -4.70 -16.61 9.27
N PRO A 288 -5.42 -17.30 8.37
CA PRO A 288 -4.82 -18.34 7.54
C PRO A 288 -3.57 -17.79 6.82
N PRO A 289 -2.47 -18.57 6.73
CA PRO A 289 -1.32 -18.20 5.93
C PRO A 289 -1.71 -17.92 4.48
N ALA A 290 -0.97 -17.03 3.81
CA ALA A 290 -1.16 -16.81 2.39
C ALA A 290 -0.92 -18.09 1.59
N SER A 291 -1.72 -18.28 0.53
CA SER A 291 -1.55 -19.40 -0.39
C SER A 291 -0.23 -19.28 -1.16
N ARG A 292 0.22 -20.39 -1.75
CA ARG A 292 1.35 -20.34 -2.69
C ARG A 292 0.86 -19.91 -4.06
N TYR A 293 1.61 -19.00 -4.68
CA TYR A 293 1.33 -18.46 -6.01
C TYR A 293 2.21 -19.11 -7.07
N ASP A 294 1.64 -19.33 -8.26
CA ASP A 294 2.36 -19.84 -9.44
C ASP A 294 2.13 -18.93 -10.65
N GLY A 295 2.21 -17.62 -10.41
CA GLY A 295 2.04 -16.59 -11.44
C GLY A 295 0.60 -16.19 -11.71
N ILE A 296 0.41 -15.50 -12.83
CA ILE A 296 -0.89 -15.00 -13.30
C ILE A 296 -1.53 -16.08 -14.18
N GLU A 297 -2.75 -16.49 -13.84
CA GLU A 297 -3.51 -17.48 -14.61
C GLU A 297 -4.04 -16.88 -15.91
N PHE A 298 -4.73 -15.75 -15.81
CA PHE A 298 -5.18 -14.96 -16.94
C PHE A 298 -5.31 -13.47 -16.60
N LEU A 299 -5.31 -12.66 -17.65
CA LEU A 299 -5.70 -11.25 -17.60
C LEU A 299 -7.03 -11.08 -18.34
N GLU A 300 -8.02 -10.44 -17.72
CA GLU A 300 -9.33 -10.21 -18.31
C GLU A 300 -9.53 -8.75 -18.68
N PHE A 301 -9.80 -8.51 -19.96
CA PHE A 301 -10.08 -7.21 -20.51
C PHE A 301 -11.58 -7.00 -20.70
N ALA A 302 -12.09 -5.91 -20.16
CA ALA A 302 -13.41 -5.39 -20.47
C ALA A 302 -13.35 -4.60 -21.78
N VAL A 303 -14.08 -5.06 -22.79
CA VAL A 303 -14.11 -4.49 -24.14
C VAL A 303 -15.53 -4.54 -24.72
N ASP A 304 -15.83 -3.71 -25.72
CA ASP A 304 -16.97 -3.95 -26.60
C ASP A 304 -16.57 -4.84 -27.79
N GLY A 305 -17.51 -5.10 -28.71
CA GLY A 305 -17.23 -5.91 -29.89
C GLY A 305 -16.19 -5.30 -30.84
N GLU A 306 -16.12 -3.97 -30.95
CA GLU A 306 -15.18 -3.29 -31.85
C GLU A 306 -13.75 -3.30 -31.28
N HIS A 307 -13.59 -2.80 -30.05
CA HIS A 307 -12.31 -2.77 -29.35
C HIS A 307 -11.80 -4.17 -29.05
N GLY A 308 -12.69 -5.13 -28.79
CA GLY A 308 -12.34 -6.54 -28.63
C GLY A 308 -11.72 -7.11 -29.91
N ALA A 309 -12.30 -6.84 -31.07
CA ALA A 309 -11.73 -7.27 -32.35
C ALA A 309 -10.40 -6.57 -32.66
N GLN A 310 -10.26 -5.27 -32.36
CA GLN A 310 -9.01 -4.53 -32.55
C GLN A 310 -7.89 -5.07 -31.64
N LEU A 311 -8.20 -5.32 -30.36
CA LEU A 311 -7.24 -5.86 -29.39
C LEU A 311 -6.85 -7.31 -29.76
N ALA A 312 -7.81 -8.14 -30.17
CA ALA A 312 -7.54 -9.49 -30.65
C ALA A 312 -6.57 -9.48 -31.84
N GLN A 313 -6.81 -8.64 -32.85
CA GLN A 313 -5.89 -8.50 -34.00
C GLN A 313 -4.49 -8.03 -33.58
N TRP A 314 -4.41 -7.10 -32.63
CA TRP A 314 -3.14 -6.62 -32.09
C TRP A 314 -2.36 -7.76 -31.40
N LEU A 315 -3.05 -8.52 -30.55
CA LEU A 315 -2.48 -9.67 -29.86
C LEU A 315 -2.09 -10.79 -30.83
N THR A 316 -2.85 -11.03 -31.90
CA THR A 316 -2.47 -11.98 -32.95
C THR A 316 -1.15 -11.60 -33.62
N ARG A 317 -0.90 -10.30 -33.85
CA ARG A 317 0.41 -9.84 -34.36
C ARG A 317 1.55 -10.08 -33.37
N LEU A 318 1.26 -10.06 -32.07
CA LEU A 318 2.20 -10.45 -31.01
C LEU A 318 2.35 -11.98 -30.87
N GLY A 319 1.74 -12.78 -31.74
CA GLY A 319 1.87 -14.23 -31.79
C GLY A 319 0.84 -15.01 -30.98
N PHE A 320 -0.18 -14.35 -30.42
CA PHE A 320 -1.27 -15.03 -29.73
C PHE A 320 -2.22 -15.71 -30.71
N VAL A 321 -2.72 -16.88 -30.33
CA VAL A 321 -3.75 -17.62 -31.07
C VAL A 321 -5.09 -17.55 -30.34
N GLU A 322 -6.19 -17.50 -31.10
CA GLU A 322 -7.53 -17.63 -30.52
C GLU A 322 -7.75 -19.08 -30.09
N ALA A 323 -7.55 -19.34 -28.80
CA ALA A 323 -7.57 -20.69 -28.22
C ALA A 323 -8.99 -21.18 -27.92
N GLY A 324 -10.00 -20.30 -27.91
CA GLY A 324 -11.38 -20.71 -27.73
C GLY A 324 -12.35 -19.56 -27.54
N THR A 325 -13.63 -19.89 -27.59
CA THR A 325 -14.74 -18.99 -27.26
C THR A 325 -15.52 -19.57 -26.09
N HIS A 326 -16.02 -18.73 -25.20
CA HIS A 326 -16.83 -19.19 -24.08
C HIS A 326 -18.10 -19.86 -24.58
N ARG A 327 -18.59 -20.87 -23.87
CA ARG A 327 -19.73 -21.72 -24.31
C ARG A 327 -21.08 -21.01 -24.36
N SER A 328 -21.21 -19.85 -23.74
CA SER A 328 -22.49 -19.19 -23.40
C SER A 328 -22.41 -17.66 -23.46
N LYS A 329 -21.25 -17.08 -23.20
CA LYS A 329 -21.01 -15.63 -23.14
C LYS A 329 -20.19 -15.16 -24.34
N ASN A 330 -20.28 -13.87 -24.66
CA ASN A 330 -19.46 -13.20 -25.65
C ASN A 330 -18.04 -12.92 -25.11
N VAL A 331 -17.28 -14.00 -24.90
CA VAL A 331 -15.94 -13.97 -24.33
C VAL A 331 -15.02 -14.83 -25.19
N SER A 332 -13.85 -14.29 -25.51
CA SER A 332 -12.81 -14.98 -26.29
C SER A 332 -11.54 -15.18 -25.47
N LEU A 333 -10.88 -16.30 -25.70
CA LEU A 333 -9.62 -16.68 -25.06
C LEU A 333 -8.49 -16.64 -26.09
N LEU A 334 -7.47 -15.85 -25.80
CA LEU A 334 -6.22 -15.82 -26.56
C LEU A 334 -5.10 -16.44 -25.71
N ARG A 335 -4.25 -17.25 -26.35
CA ARG A 335 -3.17 -17.97 -25.68
C ARG A 335 -1.84 -17.87 -26.41
N GLN A 336 -0.75 -17.80 -25.64
CA GLN A 336 0.61 -18.02 -26.11
C GLN A 336 1.48 -18.48 -24.93
N GLY A 337 2.09 -19.66 -25.00
CA GLY A 337 2.80 -20.24 -23.86
C GLY A 337 1.88 -20.39 -22.65
N ASP A 338 2.34 -19.94 -21.48
CA ASP A 338 1.57 -19.92 -20.22
C ASP A 338 0.71 -18.64 -20.07
N ILE A 339 0.59 -17.82 -21.12
CA ILE A 339 -0.16 -16.56 -21.10
C ILE A 339 -1.58 -16.80 -21.60
N ASN A 340 -2.56 -16.50 -20.77
CA ASN A 340 -3.97 -16.50 -21.14
C ASN A 340 -4.54 -15.08 -21.04
N LEU A 341 -5.12 -14.59 -22.13
CA LEU A 341 -5.78 -13.29 -22.18
C LEU A 341 -7.25 -13.51 -22.52
N VAL A 342 -8.14 -13.04 -21.65
CA VAL A 342 -9.59 -13.16 -21.80
C VAL A 342 -10.11 -11.80 -22.27
N LEU A 343 -10.77 -11.76 -23.43
CA LEU A 343 -11.46 -10.57 -23.91
C LEU A 343 -12.95 -10.74 -23.66
N ASN A 344 -13.47 -9.99 -22.70
CA ASN A 344 -14.85 -10.08 -22.26
C ASN A 344 -15.67 -8.92 -22.85
N ALA A 345 -16.54 -9.27 -23.80
CA ALA A 345 -17.50 -8.39 -24.44
C ALA A 345 -18.96 -8.78 -24.14
N GLU A 346 -19.19 -9.47 -23.02
CA GLU A 346 -20.52 -9.89 -22.58
C GLU A 346 -21.33 -8.69 -22.09
N PRO A 347 -22.47 -8.34 -22.71
CA PRO A 347 -23.29 -7.21 -22.28
C PRO A 347 -23.96 -7.47 -20.92
N TYR A 348 -24.39 -6.40 -20.25
CA TYR A 348 -25.09 -6.46 -18.95
C TYR A 348 -24.35 -7.24 -17.85
N SER A 349 -23.02 -7.32 -17.96
CA SER A 349 -22.13 -8.00 -17.03
C SER A 349 -21.28 -7.00 -16.23
N PHE A 350 -20.50 -7.51 -15.26
CA PHE A 350 -19.46 -6.73 -14.58
C PHE A 350 -18.48 -6.10 -15.57
N ALA A 351 -17.97 -6.89 -16.53
CA ALA A 351 -17.03 -6.40 -17.53
C ALA A 351 -17.65 -5.29 -18.39
N HIS A 352 -18.92 -5.41 -18.77
CA HIS A 352 -19.63 -4.35 -19.49
C HIS A 352 -19.73 -3.06 -18.67
N SER A 353 -20.12 -3.14 -17.39
CA SER A 353 -20.14 -1.94 -16.51
C SER A 353 -18.75 -1.33 -16.33
N PHE A 354 -17.71 -2.17 -16.27
CA PHE A 354 -16.32 -1.70 -16.16
C PHE A 354 -15.85 -1.02 -17.46
N PHE A 355 -16.22 -1.55 -18.63
CA PHE A 355 -15.98 -0.93 -19.94
C PHE A 355 -16.70 0.41 -20.07
N GLU A 356 -17.97 0.51 -19.68
CA GLU A 356 -18.72 1.78 -19.72
C GLU A 356 -18.08 2.86 -18.82
N ALA A 357 -17.52 2.45 -17.68
CA ALA A 357 -16.83 3.36 -16.77
C ALA A 357 -15.44 3.77 -17.26
N HIS A 358 -14.67 2.83 -17.82
CA HIS A 358 -13.23 3.00 -18.02
C HIS A 358 -12.77 2.92 -19.48
N GLY A 359 -13.60 2.47 -20.43
CA GLY A 359 -13.21 2.10 -21.80
C GLY A 359 -12.50 0.74 -21.86
N PRO A 360 -11.78 0.41 -22.96
CA PRO A 360 -11.04 -0.85 -23.06
C PRO A 360 -9.95 -0.90 -21.97
N SER A 361 -10.08 -1.85 -21.06
CA SER A 361 -9.33 -1.85 -19.79
C SER A 361 -9.18 -3.25 -19.21
N LEU A 362 -8.18 -3.45 -18.36
CA LEU A 362 -8.06 -4.67 -17.55
C LEU A 362 -9.05 -4.58 -16.39
N CYS A 363 -10.09 -5.41 -16.40
CA CYS A 363 -11.13 -5.42 -15.35
C CYS A 363 -10.87 -6.49 -14.28
N ALA A 364 -10.04 -7.49 -14.57
CA ALA A 364 -9.66 -8.50 -13.60
C ALA A 364 -8.29 -9.14 -13.88
N THR A 365 -7.65 -9.61 -12.80
CA THR A 365 -6.44 -10.44 -12.85
C THR A 365 -6.71 -11.73 -12.10
N ALA A 366 -6.41 -12.88 -12.71
CA ALA A 366 -6.47 -14.16 -12.02
C ALA A 366 -5.10 -14.60 -11.54
N LEU A 367 -4.99 -14.93 -10.26
CA LEU A 367 -3.79 -15.48 -9.65
C LEU A 367 -3.92 -16.99 -9.58
N ARG A 368 -2.88 -17.71 -10.01
CA ARG A 368 -2.77 -19.16 -9.75
C ARG A 368 -2.47 -19.36 -8.29
N VAL A 369 -3.40 -19.97 -7.57
CA VAL A 369 -3.26 -20.30 -6.15
C VAL A 369 -3.35 -21.80 -5.95
N ARG A 370 -2.61 -22.30 -4.97
CA ARG A 370 -2.68 -23.72 -4.59
C ARG A 370 -4.00 -24.09 -3.92
N ASP A 371 -4.57 -23.15 -3.18
CA ASP A 371 -5.79 -23.31 -2.40
C ASP A 371 -6.59 -22.00 -2.47
N SER A 372 -7.67 -21.99 -3.25
CA SER A 372 -8.52 -20.81 -3.44
C SER A 372 -9.37 -20.51 -2.21
N HIS A 373 -9.78 -21.51 -1.43
CA HIS A 373 -10.57 -21.35 -0.23
C HIS A 373 -9.75 -20.65 0.86
N GLN A 374 -8.54 -21.14 1.13
CA GLN A 374 -7.63 -20.52 2.11
C GLN A 374 -7.27 -19.09 1.70
N ALA A 375 -6.98 -18.85 0.42
CA ALA A 375 -6.67 -17.51 -0.09
C ALA A 375 -7.86 -16.55 0.10
N LEU A 376 -9.09 -17.01 -0.19
CA LEU A 376 -10.30 -16.21 0.00
C LEU A 376 -10.59 -15.95 1.48
N GLU A 377 -10.41 -16.96 2.33
CA GLU A 377 -10.61 -16.84 3.78
C GLU A 377 -9.65 -15.79 4.35
N ARG A 378 -8.36 -15.89 4.05
CA ARG A 378 -7.37 -14.88 4.43
C ARG A 378 -7.79 -13.50 3.95
N ALA A 379 -8.10 -13.35 2.66
CA ALA A 379 -8.46 -12.06 2.11
C ALA A 379 -9.69 -11.45 2.80
N SER A 380 -10.68 -12.28 3.14
CA SER A 380 -11.89 -11.87 3.86
C SER A 380 -11.58 -11.41 5.29
N GLN A 381 -10.72 -12.14 6.01
CA GLN A 381 -10.35 -11.77 7.39
C GLN A 381 -9.56 -10.45 7.45
N PHE A 382 -8.87 -10.05 6.38
CA PHE A 382 -8.25 -8.72 6.24
C PHE A 382 -9.20 -7.62 5.71
N GLY A 383 -10.50 -7.89 5.68
CA GLY A 383 -11.51 -6.93 5.21
C GLY A 383 -11.50 -6.72 3.69
N GLY A 384 -10.98 -7.67 2.91
CA GLY A 384 -11.25 -7.75 1.48
C GLY A 384 -12.73 -8.04 1.24
N GLN A 385 -13.28 -7.56 0.12
CA GLN A 385 -14.68 -7.80 -0.24
C GLN A 385 -14.76 -8.98 -1.22
N PRO A 386 -15.25 -10.16 -0.79
CA PRO A 386 -15.47 -11.28 -1.69
C PRO A 386 -16.46 -10.90 -2.79
N TYR A 387 -16.20 -11.39 -3.99
CA TYR A 387 -17.11 -11.28 -5.12
C TYR A 387 -17.35 -12.66 -5.71
N ARG A 388 -18.61 -12.93 -6.02
CA ARG A 388 -19.06 -14.14 -6.70
C ARG A 388 -19.85 -13.73 -7.93
N SER A 389 -19.38 -14.14 -9.11
CA SER A 389 -20.05 -13.88 -10.37
C SER A 389 -21.34 -14.70 -10.48
N LEU A 390 -22.29 -14.21 -11.27
CA LEU A 390 -23.43 -15.02 -11.71
C LEU A 390 -22.92 -16.06 -12.72
N ILE A 391 -23.08 -17.33 -12.39
CA ILE A 391 -22.68 -18.47 -13.24
C ILE A 391 -23.88 -19.04 -14.00
N GLY A 392 -23.67 -19.37 -15.27
CA GLY A 392 -24.58 -20.17 -16.07
C GLY A 392 -24.54 -21.66 -15.69
N PRO A 393 -25.43 -22.49 -16.28
CA PRO A 393 -25.39 -23.93 -16.04
C PRO A 393 -24.06 -24.53 -16.54
N ASN A 394 -23.40 -25.31 -15.67
CA ASN A 394 -22.10 -25.96 -15.93
C ASN A 394 -20.91 -25.00 -16.13
N GLU A 395 -20.99 -23.76 -15.65
CA GLU A 395 -19.82 -22.86 -15.57
C GLU A 395 -19.11 -23.02 -14.23
N ARG A 396 -17.78 -22.85 -14.22
CA ARG A 396 -16.99 -22.94 -12.98
C ARG A 396 -17.09 -21.64 -12.18
N GLU A 397 -17.39 -21.77 -10.88
CA GLU A 397 -17.31 -20.64 -9.95
C GLU A 397 -15.85 -20.42 -9.55
N ILE A 398 -15.31 -19.24 -9.86
CA ILE A 398 -13.98 -18.82 -9.40
C ILE A 398 -14.16 -17.74 -8.34
N PRO A 399 -13.72 -17.96 -7.09
CA PRO A 399 -13.81 -16.94 -6.06
C PRO A 399 -12.95 -15.74 -6.42
N ALA A 400 -13.45 -14.55 -6.12
CA ALA A 400 -12.74 -13.30 -6.36
C ALA A 400 -12.77 -12.37 -5.16
N VAL A 401 -11.84 -11.42 -5.14
CA VAL A 401 -11.81 -10.31 -4.18
C VAL A 401 -11.76 -9.00 -4.95
N ARG A 402 -12.54 -8.00 -4.54
CA ARG A 402 -12.46 -6.65 -5.13
C ARG A 402 -11.16 -5.95 -4.73
N ALA A 403 -10.43 -5.44 -5.72
CA ALA A 403 -9.31 -4.54 -5.54
C ALA A 403 -9.79 -3.10 -5.25
N PRO A 404 -8.90 -2.18 -4.82
CA PRO A 404 -9.28 -0.83 -4.41
C PRO A 404 -9.97 0.02 -5.49
N ASP A 405 -9.68 -0.23 -6.77
CA ASP A 405 -10.33 0.44 -7.91
C ASP A 405 -11.63 -0.25 -8.38
N GLY A 406 -12.02 -1.33 -7.70
CA GLY A 406 -13.20 -2.13 -8.04
C GLY A 406 -12.97 -3.22 -9.07
N SER A 407 -11.75 -3.36 -9.63
CA SER A 407 -11.35 -4.53 -10.42
C SER A 407 -11.35 -5.80 -9.57
N LEU A 408 -11.31 -6.97 -10.21
CA LEU A 408 -11.38 -8.26 -9.52
C LEU A 408 -10.02 -8.97 -9.52
N ILE A 409 -9.69 -9.56 -8.37
CA ILE A 409 -8.60 -10.53 -8.25
C ILE A 409 -9.22 -11.92 -8.10
N TYR A 410 -9.18 -12.71 -9.16
CA TYR A 410 -9.63 -14.10 -9.13
C TYR A 410 -8.58 -15.01 -8.48
N LEU A 411 -9.06 -15.98 -7.71
CA LEU A 411 -8.23 -16.97 -7.03
C LEU A 411 -8.44 -18.32 -7.73
N ALA A 412 -7.64 -18.58 -8.75
CA ALA A 412 -7.79 -19.74 -9.62
C ALA A 412 -6.93 -20.91 -9.13
N ASP A 413 -7.58 -22.02 -8.80
CA ASP A 413 -6.96 -23.33 -8.56
C ASP A 413 -7.39 -24.34 -9.64
N ARG A 414 -6.97 -25.60 -9.52
CA ARG A 414 -7.48 -26.71 -10.34
C ARG A 414 -8.59 -27.44 -9.59
N ASP A 415 -9.52 -28.06 -10.32
CA ASP A 415 -10.57 -28.87 -9.68
C ASP A 415 -9.99 -30.20 -9.13
N ALA A 416 -10.84 -31.01 -8.49
CA ALA A 416 -10.43 -32.27 -7.87
C ALA A 416 -9.91 -33.29 -8.91
N GLU A 417 -10.37 -33.18 -10.15
CA GLU A 417 -9.98 -34.00 -11.29
C GLU A 417 -8.77 -33.43 -12.06
N GLY A 418 -8.29 -32.23 -11.69
CA GLY A 418 -7.14 -31.55 -12.27
C GLY A 418 -7.44 -30.68 -13.49
N HIS A 419 -8.72 -30.54 -13.89
CA HIS A 419 -9.12 -29.71 -15.01
C HIS A 419 -8.94 -28.22 -14.70
N SER A 420 -8.64 -27.47 -15.76
CA SER A 420 -8.55 -26.02 -15.72
C SER A 420 -9.94 -25.40 -15.88
N ILE A 421 -10.03 -24.09 -15.62
CA ILE A 421 -11.25 -23.31 -15.87
C ILE A 421 -11.62 -23.32 -17.37
N TYR A 422 -10.62 -23.47 -18.24
CA TYR A 422 -10.80 -23.38 -19.69
C TYR A 422 -11.51 -24.59 -20.27
N ASP A 423 -11.24 -25.78 -19.71
CA ASP A 423 -11.86 -27.04 -20.16
C ASP A 423 -13.39 -27.00 -19.96
N THR A 424 -13.80 -26.40 -18.84
CA THR A 424 -15.20 -26.27 -18.44
C THR A 424 -15.90 -25.15 -19.19
N ASP A 425 -15.34 -23.93 -19.21
CA ASP A 425 -16.10 -22.74 -19.64
C ASP A 425 -15.93 -22.41 -21.13
N PHE A 426 -14.90 -22.93 -21.78
CA PHE A 426 -14.57 -22.61 -23.17
C PHE A 426 -14.73 -23.80 -24.11
N ALA A 427 -15.20 -23.51 -25.33
CA ALA A 427 -15.05 -24.40 -26.47
C ALA A 427 -13.65 -24.16 -27.07
N LEU A 428 -12.68 -24.96 -26.62
CA LEU A 428 -11.28 -24.84 -27.05
C LEU A 428 -11.12 -25.23 -28.52
N LYS A 429 -10.26 -24.49 -29.23
CA LYS A 429 -9.87 -24.75 -30.62
C LYS A 429 -8.49 -25.41 -30.62
N ASP A 430 -8.29 -26.37 -31.52
CA ASP A 430 -6.97 -26.92 -31.78
C ASP A 430 -6.11 -25.87 -32.50
N GLY A 431 -5.15 -25.30 -31.79
CA GLY A 431 -4.21 -24.33 -32.33
C GLY A 431 -2.88 -24.43 -31.61
N SER A 432 -1.78 -24.56 -32.36
CA SER A 432 -0.43 -24.41 -31.81
C SER A 432 -0.06 -22.93 -31.85
N ASP A 433 0.30 -22.34 -30.71
CA ASP A 433 0.91 -21.03 -30.69
C ASP A 433 2.36 -21.07 -31.23
N ALA A 434 2.92 -19.90 -31.54
CA ALA A 434 4.30 -19.79 -32.04
C ALA A 434 5.38 -19.97 -30.96
N GLY A 435 4.98 -20.08 -29.68
CA GLY A 435 5.81 -20.41 -28.51
C GLY A 435 6.88 -19.39 -28.13
N VAL A 436 6.85 -18.17 -28.66
CA VAL A 436 7.92 -17.17 -28.46
C VAL A 436 7.83 -16.52 -27.09
N LEU A 437 6.63 -16.05 -26.75
CA LEU A 437 6.34 -15.46 -25.45
C LEU A 437 5.95 -16.59 -24.49
N LYS A 438 6.59 -16.62 -23.33
CA LYS A 438 6.48 -17.71 -22.36
C LYS A 438 5.44 -17.46 -21.29
N ARG A 439 5.54 -16.33 -20.61
CA ARG A 439 4.70 -15.98 -19.45
C ARG A 439 4.59 -14.47 -19.28
N ILE A 440 3.65 -14.04 -18.46
CA ILE A 440 3.56 -12.66 -17.99
C ILE A 440 4.67 -12.46 -16.95
N ASP A 441 5.60 -11.54 -17.21
CA ASP A 441 6.66 -11.21 -16.26
C ASP A 441 6.15 -10.27 -15.16
N HIS A 442 5.46 -9.20 -15.58
CA HIS A 442 4.87 -8.23 -14.67
C HIS A 442 3.72 -7.45 -15.32
N VAL A 443 2.86 -6.87 -14.48
CA VAL A 443 1.78 -5.96 -14.91
C VAL A 443 1.95 -4.65 -14.17
N ALA A 444 2.33 -3.60 -14.89
CA ALA A 444 2.51 -2.29 -14.30
C ALA A 444 1.18 -1.53 -14.26
N MET A 445 0.88 -0.92 -13.12
CA MET A 445 -0.32 -0.13 -12.89
C MET A 445 0.02 1.37 -12.83
N ALA A 446 -0.88 2.19 -13.34
CA ALA A 446 -0.93 3.63 -13.11
C ALA A 446 -2.04 3.91 -12.09
N LEU A 447 -1.69 4.57 -10.98
CA LEU A 447 -2.60 4.87 -9.87
C LEU A 447 -2.72 6.39 -9.67
N PRO A 448 -3.84 6.88 -9.11
CA PRO A 448 -3.91 8.21 -8.51
C PRO A 448 -2.82 8.39 -7.44
N ALA A 449 -2.36 9.63 -7.23
CA ALA A 449 -1.23 9.93 -6.34
C ALA A 449 -1.47 9.44 -4.90
N GLU A 450 -2.70 9.59 -4.43
CA GLU A 450 -3.19 9.18 -3.12
C GLU A 450 -3.46 7.66 -3.00
N GLY A 451 -3.41 6.91 -4.09
CA GLY A 451 -3.81 5.50 -4.12
C GLY A 451 -2.70 4.51 -3.74
N MET A 452 -1.42 4.88 -3.88
CA MET A 452 -0.31 3.92 -3.78
C MET A 452 -0.29 3.18 -2.43
N ASP A 453 -0.41 3.89 -1.32
CA ASP A 453 -0.33 3.31 0.03
C ASP A 453 -1.45 2.29 0.30
N SER A 454 -2.65 2.55 -0.21
CA SER A 454 -3.79 1.62 -0.10
C SER A 454 -3.54 0.33 -0.88
N TRP A 455 -2.99 0.46 -2.10
CA TRP A 455 -2.64 -0.68 -2.95
C TRP A 455 -1.49 -1.52 -2.36
N VAL A 456 -0.47 -0.86 -1.80
CA VAL A 456 0.63 -1.53 -1.10
C VAL A 456 0.10 -2.34 0.08
N LEU A 457 -0.71 -1.73 0.95
CA LEU A 457 -1.28 -2.43 2.08
C LEU A 457 -2.18 -3.59 1.64
N PHE A 458 -3.05 -3.38 0.65
CA PHE A 458 -3.95 -4.40 0.10
C PHE A 458 -3.19 -5.68 -0.29
N TYR A 459 -2.12 -5.56 -1.08
CA TYR A 459 -1.33 -6.72 -1.49
C TYR A 459 -0.48 -7.32 -0.36
N LYS A 460 0.13 -6.49 0.49
CA LYS A 460 0.92 -6.96 1.64
C LYS A 460 0.07 -7.75 2.64
N SER A 461 -1.16 -7.32 2.91
CA SER A 461 -2.01 -7.99 3.90
C SER A 461 -2.77 -9.18 3.31
N LEU A 462 -3.56 -8.99 2.24
CA LEU A 462 -4.45 -10.03 1.74
C LEU A 462 -3.66 -11.20 1.10
N PHE A 463 -2.55 -10.89 0.45
CA PHE A 463 -1.79 -11.86 -0.35
C PHE A 463 -0.35 -12.10 0.15
N ASP A 464 0.06 -11.46 1.25
CA ASP A 464 1.42 -11.55 1.79
C ASP A 464 2.53 -11.24 0.77
N PHE A 465 2.27 -10.27 -0.10
CA PHE A 465 3.28 -9.78 -1.03
C PHE A 465 4.30 -8.88 -0.29
N GLU A 466 5.44 -8.65 -0.93
CA GLU A 466 6.45 -7.70 -0.51
C GLU A 466 6.41 -6.46 -1.41
N ALA A 467 6.75 -5.31 -0.85
CA ALA A 467 7.00 -4.11 -1.63
C ALA A 467 8.52 -3.89 -1.73
N ASP A 468 8.98 -3.55 -2.92
CA ASP A 468 10.33 -3.05 -3.16
C ASP A 468 10.42 -1.57 -2.73
N ASP A 469 11.66 -1.04 -2.75
CA ASP A 469 11.93 0.37 -2.48
C ASP A 469 11.24 1.28 -3.51
N GLU A 470 10.81 2.47 -3.06
CA GLU A 470 10.29 3.50 -3.98
C GLU A 470 11.43 4.09 -4.82
N VAL A 471 11.19 4.21 -6.13
CA VAL A 471 12.11 4.80 -7.09
C VAL A 471 11.45 6.00 -7.75
N VAL A 472 12.20 7.11 -7.84
CA VAL A 472 11.79 8.31 -8.57
C VAL A 472 12.33 8.22 -10.00
N LEU A 473 11.42 8.27 -10.97
CA LEU A 473 11.70 8.13 -12.39
C LEU A 473 11.48 9.47 -13.12
N PRO A 474 12.43 9.90 -13.98
CA PRO A 474 12.25 11.11 -14.78
C PRO A 474 11.30 10.87 -15.97
N ASP A 475 10.24 11.66 -16.05
CA ASP A 475 9.34 11.81 -17.21
C ASP A 475 9.60 13.18 -17.87
N PRO A 476 9.50 13.31 -19.22
CA PRO A 476 9.71 14.59 -19.90
C PRO A 476 8.84 15.76 -19.38
N TYR A 477 7.74 15.45 -18.69
CA TYR A 477 6.78 16.41 -18.17
C TYR A 477 6.66 16.39 -16.63
N GLY A 478 7.53 15.68 -15.91
CA GLY A 478 7.52 15.64 -14.45
C GLY A 478 8.27 14.45 -13.85
N LEU A 479 8.25 14.30 -12.54
CA LEU A 479 8.73 13.08 -11.88
C LEU A 479 7.57 12.11 -11.68
N VAL A 480 7.85 10.82 -11.87
CA VAL A 480 6.94 9.70 -11.59
C VAL A 480 7.53 8.92 -10.43
N LYS A 481 6.73 8.59 -9.43
CA LYS A 481 7.15 7.65 -8.39
C LYS A 481 6.68 6.26 -8.77
N SER A 482 7.56 5.28 -8.57
CA SER A 482 7.29 3.88 -8.86
C SER A 482 7.66 3.03 -7.66
N ARG A 483 6.77 2.13 -7.26
CA ARG A 483 7.03 1.15 -6.21
C ARG A 483 6.50 -0.20 -6.68
N ALA A 484 7.39 -1.19 -6.77
CA ALA A 484 6.99 -2.52 -7.21
C ALA A 484 6.52 -3.37 -6.04
N ILE A 485 5.49 -4.18 -6.29
CA ILE A 485 5.00 -5.20 -5.37
C ILE A 485 5.25 -6.57 -5.99
N ARG A 486 5.73 -7.54 -5.21
CA ARG A 486 5.99 -8.90 -5.68
C ARG A 486 5.48 -9.96 -4.70
N SER A 487 5.03 -11.09 -5.21
CA SER A 487 4.80 -12.26 -4.36
C SER A 487 6.11 -12.77 -3.75
N ARG A 488 6.05 -13.46 -2.60
CA ARG A 488 7.25 -14.05 -1.95
C ARG A 488 8.04 -14.99 -2.86
N CYS A 489 7.35 -15.68 -3.76
CA CYS A 489 7.97 -16.56 -4.76
C CYS A 489 8.45 -15.81 -6.02
N GLY A 490 8.20 -14.51 -6.13
CA GLY A 490 8.61 -13.66 -7.26
C GLY A 490 7.85 -13.90 -8.57
N SER A 491 6.85 -14.80 -8.56
CA SER A 491 6.07 -15.21 -9.74
C SER A 491 5.03 -14.18 -10.18
N VAL A 492 4.62 -13.29 -9.28
CA VAL A 492 3.67 -12.19 -9.57
C VAL A 492 4.36 -10.90 -9.22
N ARG A 493 4.36 -9.94 -10.16
CA ARG A 493 5.06 -8.66 -10.03
C ARG A 493 4.18 -7.53 -10.55
N LEU A 494 4.00 -6.48 -9.75
CA LEU A 494 3.15 -5.33 -10.02
C LEU A 494 3.88 -4.02 -9.71
N PRO A 495 4.57 -3.42 -10.70
CA PRO A 495 5.05 -2.05 -10.60
C PRO A 495 3.89 -1.06 -10.48
N LEU A 496 3.77 -0.35 -9.36
CA LEU A 496 2.76 0.68 -9.14
C LEU A 496 3.37 2.05 -9.43
N ASN A 497 2.75 2.83 -10.31
CA ASN A 497 3.26 4.12 -10.73
C ASN A 497 2.26 5.23 -10.40
N ILE A 498 2.75 6.31 -9.80
CA ILE A 498 1.95 7.52 -9.51
C ILE A 498 2.63 8.76 -10.07
N SER A 499 1.83 9.78 -10.35
CA SER A 499 2.31 11.11 -10.69
C SER A 499 1.39 12.19 -10.16
N GLU A 500 1.97 13.19 -9.50
CA GLU A 500 1.28 14.41 -9.07
C GLU A 500 1.14 15.43 -10.22
N ASN A 501 1.99 15.34 -11.26
CA ASN A 501 1.98 16.25 -12.39
C ASN A 501 0.99 15.80 -13.47
N ARG A 502 -0.06 16.59 -13.69
CA ARG A 502 -1.14 16.30 -14.66
C ARG A 502 -0.68 16.04 -16.09
N ASN A 503 0.53 16.50 -16.46
CA ASN A 503 1.09 16.36 -17.80
C ASN A 503 2.00 15.13 -17.98
N THR A 504 2.31 14.33 -16.96
CA THR A 504 3.14 13.12 -17.17
C THR A 504 2.39 12.04 -17.95
N ALA A 505 3.10 11.05 -18.48
CA ALA A 505 2.45 9.91 -19.14
C ALA A 505 1.48 9.18 -18.21
N ILE A 506 1.84 9.02 -16.92
CA ILE A 506 0.99 8.40 -15.91
C ILE A 506 -0.31 9.19 -15.70
N SER A 507 -0.23 10.50 -15.42
CA SER A 507 -1.43 11.31 -15.21
C SER A 507 -2.30 11.44 -16.46
N ARG A 508 -1.70 11.38 -17.66
CA ARG A 508 -2.46 11.29 -18.91
C ARG A 508 -3.15 9.94 -19.09
N SER A 509 -2.50 8.84 -18.73
CA SER A 509 -3.14 7.52 -18.67
C SER A 509 -4.37 7.56 -17.76
N LEU A 510 -4.28 8.21 -16.59
CA LEU A 510 -5.40 8.46 -15.67
C LEU A 510 -6.43 9.50 -16.16
N SER A 511 -6.17 10.20 -17.26
CA SER A 511 -7.16 11.10 -17.88
C SER A 511 -7.95 10.39 -18.97
N SER A 512 -7.29 9.48 -19.69
CA SER A 512 -7.92 8.55 -20.63
C SER A 512 -8.68 7.43 -19.91
N TYR A 513 -8.20 7.06 -18.72
CA TYR A 513 -8.77 6.05 -17.83
C TYR A 513 -9.41 6.75 -16.64
N ARG A 514 -10.69 6.53 -16.32
CA ARG A 514 -11.35 7.19 -15.18
C ARG A 514 -10.95 6.59 -13.82
N GLY A 515 -9.67 6.68 -13.43
CA GLY A 515 -9.13 6.09 -12.20
C GLY A 515 -7.85 5.28 -12.43
N SER A 516 -7.59 4.29 -11.58
CA SER A 516 -6.43 3.37 -11.68
C SER A 516 -6.55 2.42 -12.86
N GLY A 517 -5.49 2.24 -13.65
CA GLY A 517 -5.52 1.30 -14.78
C GLY A 517 -4.16 0.70 -15.10
N VAL A 518 -4.16 -0.34 -15.95
CA VAL A 518 -2.92 -0.91 -16.46
C VAL A 518 -2.17 0.13 -17.28
N HIS A 519 -0.88 0.29 -16.98
CA HIS A 519 0.06 1.09 -17.75
C HIS A 519 0.70 0.24 -18.85
N HIS A 520 1.26 -0.93 -18.50
CA HIS A 520 1.74 -1.91 -19.48
C HIS A 520 1.75 -3.32 -18.91
N ILE A 521 1.80 -4.29 -19.83
CA ILE A 521 1.93 -5.72 -19.52
C ILE A 521 3.20 -6.22 -20.20
N ALA A 522 4.07 -6.86 -19.42
CA ALA A 522 5.33 -7.39 -19.91
C ALA A 522 5.28 -8.91 -20.09
N PHE A 523 5.78 -9.37 -21.24
CA PHE A 523 5.88 -10.78 -21.59
C PHE A 523 7.34 -11.20 -21.69
N GLU A 524 7.67 -12.33 -21.06
CA GLU A 524 9.02 -12.90 -21.11
C GLU A 524 9.22 -13.78 -22.34
N CYS A 525 10.42 -13.74 -22.91
CA CYS A 525 10.89 -14.62 -23.97
C CYS A 525 12.32 -15.13 -23.69
N ASP A 526 12.72 -16.21 -24.37
CA ASP A 526 14.09 -16.75 -24.27
C ASP A 526 15.12 -15.96 -25.08
N ASP A 527 14.72 -15.45 -26.24
CA ASP A 527 15.56 -14.71 -27.17
C ASP A 527 14.80 -13.49 -27.69
N ILE A 528 15.21 -12.32 -27.21
CA ILE A 528 14.59 -11.05 -27.56
C ILE A 528 14.70 -10.76 -29.06
N PHE A 529 15.77 -11.18 -29.74
CA PHE A 529 15.96 -10.87 -31.15
C PHE A 529 14.98 -11.65 -32.02
N VAL A 530 14.77 -12.94 -31.70
CA VAL A 530 13.76 -13.77 -32.38
C VAL A 530 12.36 -13.22 -32.14
N ALA A 531 12.07 -12.78 -30.92
CA ALA A 531 10.76 -12.23 -30.57
C ALA A 531 10.47 -10.91 -31.30
N VAL A 532 11.45 -10.01 -31.32
CA VAL A 532 11.33 -8.71 -32.00
C VAL A 532 11.26 -8.87 -33.52
N GLU A 533 12.08 -9.76 -34.11
CA GLU A 533 12.04 -10.04 -35.55
C GLU A 533 10.65 -10.50 -36.00
N ARG A 534 10.08 -11.49 -35.31
CA ARG A 534 8.72 -11.99 -35.58
C ARG A 534 7.66 -10.91 -35.38
N ALA A 535 7.74 -10.14 -34.30
CA ALA A 535 6.80 -9.06 -34.03
C ALA A 535 6.85 -7.99 -35.14
N LYS A 536 8.05 -7.63 -35.61
CA LYS A 536 8.25 -6.66 -36.69
C LYS A 536 7.74 -7.18 -38.03
N GLU A 537 7.99 -8.44 -38.37
CA GLU A 537 7.45 -9.11 -39.57
C GLU A 537 5.92 -9.18 -39.55
N ALA A 538 5.33 -9.42 -38.38
CA ALA A 538 3.88 -9.41 -38.17
C ALA A 538 3.25 -8.00 -38.13
N GLY A 539 4.06 -6.94 -38.22
CA GLY A 539 3.60 -5.55 -38.22
C GLY A 539 3.14 -5.04 -36.85
N VAL A 540 3.72 -5.54 -35.76
CA VAL A 540 3.57 -4.96 -34.43
C VAL A 540 4.23 -3.58 -34.42
N PRO A 541 3.54 -2.51 -34.00
CA PRO A 541 4.13 -1.18 -33.91
C PRO A 541 5.00 -1.09 -32.65
N LEU A 542 6.28 -1.44 -32.79
CA LEU A 542 7.29 -1.25 -31.76
C LEU A 542 7.75 0.21 -31.73
N LEU A 543 8.17 0.69 -30.56
CA LEU A 543 8.73 2.03 -30.41
C LEU A 543 10.07 2.15 -31.16
N ASP A 544 10.27 3.29 -31.81
CA ASP A 544 11.55 3.66 -32.39
C ASP A 544 12.45 4.29 -31.32
N ILE A 545 13.62 3.70 -31.09
CA ILE A 545 14.59 4.19 -30.10
C ILE A 545 15.64 5.04 -30.83
N PRO A 546 15.95 6.26 -30.36
CA PRO A 546 16.85 7.13 -31.10
C PRO A 546 18.31 6.67 -31.01
N MET A 547 19.09 6.94 -32.06
CA MET A 547 20.49 6.47 -32.18
C MET A 547 21.39 6.91 -31.03
N ASN A 548 21.15 8.10 -30.48
CA ASN A 548 21.91 8.63 -29.35
C ASN A 548 21.86 7.73 -28.10
N TYR A 549 20.82 6.90 -27.95
CA TYR A 549 20.74 5.91 -26.88
C TYR A 549 21.82 4.84 -27.04
N TYR A 550 22.03 4.33 -28.26
CA TYR A 550 23.04 3.31 -28.53
C TYR A 550 24.45 3.88 -28.49
N ASP A 551 24.62 5.15 -28.90
CA ASP A 551 25.89 5.87 -28.70
C ASP A 551 26.24 6.00 -27.21
N ASP A 552 25.25 6.23 -26.33
CA ASP A 552 25.43 6.24 -24.87
C ASP A 552 25.76 4.84 -24.33
N LEU A 553 25.09 3.79 -24.83
CA LEU A 553 25.39 2.41 -24.44
C LEU A 553 26.84 2.04 -24.79
N ALA A 554 27.35 2.43 -25.96
CA ALA A 554 28.75 2.20 -26.36
C ALA A 554 29.75 2.85 -25.40
N ALA A 555 29.41 4.00 -24.83
CA ALA A 555 30.26 4.71 -23.89
C ALA A 555 30.24 4.10 -22.47
N ARG A 556 29.13 3.45 -22.11
CA ARG A 556 28.90 2.89 -20.77
C ARG A 556 29.27 1.41 -20.64
N PHE A 557 29.16 0.66 -21.72
CA PHE A 557 29.34 -0.79 -21.74
C PHE A 557 30.35 -1.18 -22.83
N ASP A 558 31.18 -2.16 -22.51
CA ASP A 558 32.14 -2.73 -23.46
C ASP A 558 31.44 -3.78 -24.31
N PHE A 559 30.70 -3.33 -25.34
CA PHE A 559 30.04 -4.18 -26.32
C PHE A 559 30.87 -4.31 -27.59
N ASP A 560 30.72 -5.45 -28.28
CA ASP A 560 31.16 -5.54 -29.67
C ASP A 560 30.25 -4.71 -30.59
N ASP A 561 30.85 -4.12 -31.63
CA ASP A 561 30.17 -3.21 -32.57
C ASP A 561 28.99 -3.89 -33.29
N ASP A 562 29.11 -5.20 -33.56
CA ASP A 562 28.08 -6.00 -34.23
C ASP A 562 26.84 -6.17 -33.34
N PHE A 563 27.03 -6.46 -32.05
CA PHE A 563 25.97 -6.61 -31.07
C PHE A 563 25.25 -5.29 -30.80
N LEU A 564 26.00 -4.20 -30.64
CA LEU A 564 25.40 -2.87 -30.48
C LEU A 564 24.59 -2.47 -31.72
N SER A 565 25.13 -2.70 -32.92
CA SER A 565 24.41 -2.47 -34.19
C SER A 565 23.13 -3.31 -34.28
N LYS A 566 23.18 -4.55 -33.75
CA LYS A 566 22.01 -5.42 -33.66
C LYS A 566 20.96 -4.86 -32.71
N LEU A 567 21.35 -4.39 -31.51
CA LEU A 567 20.42 -3.73 -30.58
C LEU A 567 19.74 -2.52 -31.24
N ALA A 568 20.52 -1.68 -31.92
CA ALA A 568 20.02 -0.50 -32.63
C ALA A 568 19.02 -0.85 -33.73
N TYR A 569 19.34 -1.84 -34.58
CA TYR A 569 18.47 -2.27 -35.67
C TYR A 569 17.11 -2.80 -35.21
N PHE A 570 17.10 -3.47 -34.05
CA PHE A 570 15.90 -4.06 -33.44
C PHE A 570 15.21 -3.16 -32.42
N ASN A 571 15.67 -1.93 -32.20
CA ASN A 571 15.12 -1.00 -31.22
C ASN A 571 15.12 -1.56 -29.77
N ILE A 572 16.10 -2.40 -29.42
CA ILE A 572 16.16 -3.08 -28.12
C ILE A 572 16.83 -2.18 -27.08
N LEU A 573 16.09 -1.90 -26.01
CA LEU A 573 16.61 -1.25 -24.82
C LEU A 573 17.39 -2.27 -23.96
N TYR A 574 18.40 -1.80 -23.26
CA TYR A 574 19.33 -2.59 -22.47
C TYR A 574 19.50 -2.02 -21.06
N ASP A 575 19.62 -2.91 -20.07
CA ASP A 575 20.07 -2.54 -18.73
C ASP A 575 20.95 -3.66 -18.13
N ARG A 576 21.86 -3.30 -17.24
CA ARG A 576 22.72 -4.23 -16.51
C ARG A 576 22.79 -3.84 -15.05
N ASP A 577 22.49 -4.78 -14.16
CA ASP A 577 22.60 -4.54 -12.73
C ASP A 577 24.05 -4.67 -12.22
N ALA A 578 24.27 -4.30 -10.95
CA ALA A 578 25.58 -4.33 -10.32
C ALA A 578 26.16 -5.76 -10.15
N GLN A 579 25.33 -6.80 -10.24
CA GLN A 579 25.75 -8.20 -10.16
C GLN A 579 26.06 -8.79 -11.54
N GLY A 580 25.86 -8.02 -12.62
CA GLY A 580 26.09 -8.43 -13.99
C GLY A 580 24.88 -9.06 -14.66
N GLY A 581 23.72 -9.08 -14.01
CA GLY A 581 22.46 -9.48 -14.63
C GLY A 581 22.08 -8.51 -15.74
N GLU A 582 21.56 -9.04 -16.85
CA GLU A 582 21.21 -8.27 -18.04
C GLU A 582 19.70 -8.29 -18.31
N LEU A 583 19.16 -7.15 -18.73
CA LEU A 583 17.80 -7.00 -19.23
C LEU A 583 17.84 -6.51 -20.68
N PHE A 584 17.12 -7.20 -21.54
CA PHE A 584 16.81 -6.74 -22.89
C PHE A 584 15.31 -6.60 -23.00
N HIS A 585 14.83 -5.46 -23.50
CA HIS A 585 13.39 -5.26 -23.62
C HIS A 585 13.01 -4.28 -24.73
N VAL A 586 11.80 -4.44 -25.25
CA VAL A 586 11.17 -3.55 -26.24
C VAL A 586 9.75 -3.21 -25.81
N TYR A 587 9.24 -2.09 -26.29
CA TYR A 587 7.89 -1.62 -26.01
C TYR A 587 7.10 -1.44 -27.30
N THR A 588 5.79 -1.70 -27.26
CA THR A 588 4.87 -1.33 -28.33
C THR A 588 4.40 0.11 -28.19
N GLU A 589 3.84 0.66 -29.26
CA GLU A 589 2.95 1.82 -29.17
C GLU A 589 1.72 1.49 -28.29
N PRO A 590 1.09 2.50 -27.64
CA PRO A 590 -0.12 2.30 -26.85
C PRO A 590 -1.32 1.84 -27.68
N PHE A 591 -1.99 0.79 -27.20
CA PHE A 591 -3.29 0.38 -27.70
C PHE A 591 -4.36 1.40 -27.25
N ALA A 592 -5.09 1.96 -28.20
CA ALA A 592 -6.17 2.92 -27.96
C ALA A 592 -5.79 4.08 -27.00
N GLU A 593 -4.53 4.55 -27.08
CA GLU A 593 -3.95 5.59 -26.20
C GLU A 593 -4.00 5.26 -24.69
N ARG A 594 -3.98 3.97 -24.33
CA ARG A 594 -4.10 3.48 -22.95
C ARG A 594 -2.86 2.69 -22.56
N PHE A 595 -2.97 1.37 -22.49
CA PHE A 595 -1.87 0.48 -22.13
C PHE A 595 -1.06 0.10 -23.37
N PHE A 596 0.18 -0.31 -23.14
CA PHE A 596 1.06 -0.89 -24.16
C PHE A 596 1.63 -2.22 -23.66
N PHE A 597 2.34 -2.91 -24.54
CA PHE A 597 2.99 -4.18 -24.21
C PHE A 597 4.51 -4.03 -24.18
N GLU A 598 5.13 -4.81 -23.32
CA GLU A 598 6.58 -4.99 -23.25
C GLU A 598 6.93 -6.44 -23.59
N ILE A 599 8.00 -6.65 -24.35
CA ILE A 599 8.61 -7.96 -24.54
C ILE A 599 10.00 -7.87 -23.93
N LEU A 600 10.34 -8.80 -23.05
CA LEU A 600 11.61 -8.78 -22.35
C LEU A 600 12.29 -10.14 -22.29
N GLN A 601 13.60 -10.10 -22.12
CA GLN A 601 14.46 -11.24 -21.81
C GLN A 601 15.32 -10.87 -20.60
N ARG A 602 15.19 -11.66 -19.53
CA ARG A 602 16.04 -11.56 -18.34
C ARG A 602 17.19 -12.56 -18.44
N LYS A 603 18.40 -12.11 -18.14
CA LYS A 603 19.55 -12.98 -17.86
C LYS A 603 20.03 -12.65 -16.45
N ASP A 604 19.56 -13.40 -15.46
CA ASP A 604 19.87 -13.20 -14.04
C ASP A 604 19.58 -11.78 -13.50
N TYR A 605 18.72 -11.01 -14.17
CA TYR A 605 18.34 -9.64 -13.81
C TYR A 605 16.99 -9.60 -13.10
N ALA A 606 16.94 -8.96 -11.93
CA ALA A 606 15.75 -8.97 -11.06
C ALA A 606 14.84 -7.73 -11.20
N ALA A 607 15.39 -6.56 -11.56
CA ALA A 607 14.67 -5.27 -11.53
C ALA A 607 13.79 -5.04 -12.78
N TYR A 608 13.46 -3.78 -13.11
CA TYR A 608 12.48 -3.44 -14.16
C TYR A 608 13.01 -2.47 -15.24
N GLY A 609 14.34 -2.33 -15.38
CA GLY A 609 14.91 -1.46 -16.41
C GLY A 609 14.63 0.03 -16.18
N ALA A 610 14.66 0.48 -14.92
CA ALA A 610 14.33 1.85 -14.53
C ALA A 610 15.15 2.90 -15.29
N ALA A 611 16.40 2.58 -15.63
CA ALA A 611 17.29 3.44 -16.42
C ALA A 611 16.71 3.81 -17.80
N ASN A 612 15.88 2.94 -18.37
CA ASN A 612 15.31 3.11 -19.71
C ASN A 612 13.99 3.88 -19.72
N VAL A 613 13.46 4.25 -18.55
CA VAL A 613 12.13 4.89 -18.44
C VAL A 613 12.10 6.24 -19.15
N ALA A 614 13.13 7.08 -19.01
CA ALA A 614 13.19 8.37 -19.70
C ALA A 614 13.14 8.22 -21.22
N VAL A 615 13.89 7.25 -21.75
CA VAL A 615 13.97 6.96 -23.19
C VAL A 615 12.63 6.42 -23.69
N ARG A 616 12.03 5.48 -22.96
CA ARG A 616 10.69 4.95 -23.26
C ARG A 616 9.65 6.06 -23.32
N LEU A 617 9.61 6.94 -22.31
CA LEU A 617 8.65 8.03 -22.24
C LEU A 617 8.85 9.06 -23.35
N ALA A 618 10.10 9.36 -23.71
CA ALA A 618 10.41 10.21 -24.86
C ALA A 618 9.96 9.57 -26.19
N ALA A 619 10.21 8.27 -26.39
CA ALA A 619 9.78 7.54 -27.58
C ALA A 619 8.24 7.48 -27.69
N LEU A 620 7.54 7.22 -26.58
CA LEU A 620 6.08 7.27 -26.51
C LEU A 620 5.53 8.66 -26.87
N ALA A 621 6.16 9.73 -26.37
CA ALA A 621 5.76 11.10 -26.70
C ALA A 621 5.96 11.43 -28.19
N GLN A 622 7.04 10.94 -28.81
CA GLN A 622 7.32 11.12 -30.23
C GLN A 622 6.29 10.40 -31.11
N ALA A 623 6.00 9.13 -30.82
CA ALA A 623 5.01 8.32 -31.55
C ALA A 623 3.64 9.03 -31.62
N ARG A 624 3.19 9.64 -30.52
CA ARG A 624 1.93 10.40 -30.46
C ARG A 624 1.93 11.67 -31.32
N SER A 625 3.08 12.32 -31.47
CA SER A 625 3.18 13.56 -32.26
C SER A 625 3.19 13.33 -33.78
N GLY A 626 3.22 12.07 -34.23
CA GLY A 626 3.35 11.70 -35.63
C GLY A 626 4.71 12.03 -36.25
N ARG A 627 5.67 12.54 -35.46
CA ARG A 627 7.05 12.80 -35.90
C ARG A 627 7.86 11.51 -35.74
N ARG A 628 7.92 10.70 -36.79
CA ARG A 628 8.90 9.61 -36.87
C ARG A 628 10.31 10.19 -37.03
N SER A 629 11.27 9.63 -36.31
CA SER A 629 12.69 9.90 -36.54
C SER A 629 13.03 9.64 -38.02
N PRO A 630 13.84 10.49 -38.68
CA PRO A 630 14.22 10.26 -40.06
C PRO A 630 14.94 8.91 -40.16
N LYS A 631 14.34 7.98 -40.91
CA LYS A 631 15.01 6.73 -41.31
C LYS A 631 16.08 7.08 -42.34
N LEU A 632 17.33 6.76 -42.05
CA LEU A 632 18.42 6.77 -43.02
C LEU A 632 18.54 5.40 -43.68
#